data_AF-A0A925C7E5-F1
#
_entry.id   AF-A0A925C7E5-F1
#
_cell.length_a   1.000
_cell.length_b   1.000
_cell.length_c   1.000
_cell.angle_alpha   90.00
_cell.angle_beta   90.00
_cell.angle_gamma   90.00
#
_symmetry.space_group_name_H-M   'P 1'
#
loop_
_entity.id
_entity.type
_entity.pdbx_description
1 polymer ?
#
loop_
_entity_poly.entity_id
_entity_poly.type
_entity_poly.pdbx_seq_one_letter_code
_entity_poly.pdbx_strand_id
1 'polypeptide(L)'
;VAGGGVVFSLFGFRTVIDMAGEARDPQRTVPIAMVGAVVISLFVYVMLQIAFIGAVPEAHLAGGWKQLAENVADGPFAAFATILGLQGLAALLYIDAFVSPAGTGLAYTGATARINYALAENGQLPRIFMRLNLAQVPVWSILINFIIGMAMLLPFPGWSELIGFISSAAILSLAFGPVSLVALRHQLPAHARPFRLKGGVALSAVGFVLVGCVVYWAGWDTNWKVFALAIVGGGALIALHYWGSAAAKLDLRQSLWFWLFIDGLGAISFLGNYGGGLGVIPKYVDLLVVGGFSLFVFWFAVRDRLPDAETQALLRSADPMTK
;
A
#
# COMPACT_ATOMS: atom_id res chain seq x y z
N VAL A 1 11.21 14.92 -7.83
CA VAL A 1 10.17 14.11 -8.49
C VAL A 1 9.17 13.70 -7.43
N ALA A 2 7.91 14.08 -7.58
CA ALA A 2 6.80 13.74 -6.69
C ALA A 2 6.38 12.26 -6.82
N GLY A 3 7.32 11.33 -6.69
CA GLY A 3 7.07 9.90 -6.92
C GLY A 3 6.04 9.31 -5.95
N GLY A 4 6.14 9.66 -4.66
CA GLY A 4 5.22 9.19 -3.63
C GLY A 4 3.77 9.66 -3.86
N GLY A 5 3.57 10.94 -4.15
CA GLY A 5 2.23 11.51 -4.37
C GLY A 5 1.48 10.86 -5.54
N VAL A 6 2.17 10.62 -6.66
CA VAL A 6 1.57 9.95 -7.83
C VAL A 6 1.14 8.52 -7.48
N VAL A 7 1.95 7.79 -6.71
CA VAL A 7 1.57 6.43 -6.32
C VAL A 7 0.43 6.45 -5.30
N PHE A 8 0.44 7.38 -4.34
CA PHE A 8 -0.65 7.58 -3.39
C PHE A 8 -2.00 7.79 -4.10
N SER A 9 -2.02 8.64 -5.12
CA SER A 9 -3.19 8.93 -5.95
C SER A 9 -3.80 7.69 -6.61
N LEU A 10 -3.00 6.65 -6.87
CA LEU A 10 -3.45 5.41 -7.52
C LEU A 10 -3.69 4.27 -6.53
N PHE A 11 -3.47 4.46 -5.23
CA PHE A 11 -3.49 3.37 -4.24
C PHE A 11 -4.92 2.97 -3.78
N GLY A 12 -5.94 3.76 -4.11
CA GLY A 12 -7.31 3.58 -3.60
C GLY A 12 -8.01 2.25 -3.93
N PHE A 13 -7.50 1.45 -4.86
CA PHE A 13 -8.10 0.16 -5.23
C PHE A 13 -8.05 -0.89 -4.12
N ARG A 14 -7.13 -0.75 -3.16
CA ARG A 14 -6.90 -1.77 -2.11
C ARG A 14 -8.06 -1.88 -1.12
N THR A 15 -8.70 -0.77 -0.79
CA THR A 15 -9.80 -0.73 0.19
C THR A 15 -10.97 -1.63 -0.23
N VAL A 16 -11.17 -1.82 -1.54
CA VAL A 16 -12.15 -2.77 -2.12
C VAL A 16 -11.86 -4.21 -1.68
N ILE A 17 -10.58 -4.58 -1.59
CA ILE A 17 -10.15 -5.93 -1.17
C ILE A 17 -10.31 -6.06 0.35
N ASP A 18 -9.89 -5.04 1.09
CA ASP A 18 -9.95 -5.05 2.56
C ASP A 18 -11.41 -5.14 3.06
N MET A 19 -12.37 -4.60 2.30
CA MET A 19 -13.81 -4.66 2.59
C MET A 19 -14.56 -5.75 1.78
N ALA A 20 -13.84 -6.65 1.12
CA ALA A 20 -14.47 -7.70 0.31
C ALA A 20 -15.44 -8.59 1.11
N GLY A 21 -15.19 -8.80 2.41
CA GLY A 21 -16.06 -9.56 3.30
C GLY A 21 -17.43 -8.91 3.55
N GLU A 22 -17.58 -7.61 3.29
CA GLU A 22 -18.87 -6.90 3.40
C GLU A 22 -19.64 -6.83 2.08
N ALA A 23 -19.04 -7.26 0.97
CA ALA A 23 -19.69 -7.24 -0.33
C ALA A 23 -20.75 -8.35 -0.46
N ARG A 24 -21.89 -8.04 -1.09
CA ARG A 24 -22.98 -9.01 -1.31
C ARG A 24 -22.59 -10.17 -2.23
N ASP A 25 -21.87 -9.88 -3.31
CA ASP A 25 -21.28 -10.87 -4.22
C ASP A 25 -19.81 -10.50 -4.46
N PRO A 26 -18.90 -10.89 -3.54
CA PRO A 26 -17.50 -10.51 -3.62
C PRO A 26 -16.83 -11.12 -4.85
N GLN A 27 -17.31 -12.27 -5.34
CA GLN A 27 -16.69 -12.99 -6.45
C GLN A 27 -16.76 -12.22 -7.77
N ARG A 28 -17.85 -11.46 -7.98
CA ARG A 28 -18.02 -10.60 -9.16
C ARG A 28 -17.69 -9.15 -8.88
N THR A 29 -18.10 -8.64 -7.72
CA THR A 29 -18.01 -7.21 -7.40
C THR A 29 -16.56 -6.77 -7.17
N VAL A 30 -15.75 -7.56 -6.44
CA VAL A 30 -14.37 -7.18 -6.11
C VAL A 30 -13.50 -7.03 -7.36
N PRO A 31 -13.47 -7.99 -8.31
CA PRO A 31 -12.68 -7.83 -9.53
C PRO A 31 -13.14 -6.64 -10.38
N ILE A 32 -14.45 -6.44 -10.54
CA ILE A 32 -15.00 -5.34 -11.35
C ILE A 32 -14.68 -3.98 -10.71
N ALA A 33 -14.89 -3.85 -9.39
CA ALA A 33 -14.61 -2.62 -8.66
C ALA A 33 -13.11 -2.29 -8.66
N MET A 34 -12.23 -3.29 -8.49
CA MET A 34 -10.78 -3.08 -8.52
C MET A 34 -10.29 -2.62 -9.91
N VAL A 35 -10.68 -3.32 -10.98
CA VAL A 35 -10.29 -2.93 -12.35
C VAL A 35 -10.94 -1.61 -12.74
N GLY A 36 -12.22 -1.44 -12.41
CA GLY A 36 -12.97 -0.21 -12.67
C GLY A 36 -12.34 1.00 -11.99
N ALA A 37 -11.96 0.88 -10.71
CA ALA A 37 -11.28 1.95 -9.97
C ALA A 37 -9.97 2.35 -10.68
N VAL A 38 -9.12 1.39 -11.05
CA VAL A 38 -7.85 1.68 -11.73
C VAL A 38 -8.07 2.32 -13.10
N VAL A 39 -9.01 1.80 -13.91
CA VAL A 39 -9.28 2.33 -15.26
C VAL A 39 -9.90 3.72 -15.20
N ILE A 40 -10.86 3.95 -14.30
CA ILE A 40 -11.49 5.25 -14.13
C ILE A 40 -10.47 6.26 -13.60
N SER A 41 -9.68 5.91 -12.58
CA SER A 41 -8.62 6.78 -12.07
C SER A 41 -7.58 7.11 -13.15
N LEU A 42 -7.15 6.12 -13.93
CA LEU A 42 -6.24 6.34 -15.05
C LEU A 42 -6.83 7.31 -16.06
N PHE A 43 -8.09 7.09 -16.46
CA PHE A 43 -8.78 7.98 -17.41
C PHE A 43 -8.88 9.41 -16.87
N VAL A 44 -9.32 9.58 -15.63
CA VAL A 44 -9.43 10.89 -14.98
C VAL A 44 -8.07 11.57 -14.88
N TYR A 45 -7.01 10.87 -14.47
CA TYR A 45 -5.68 11.46 -14.38
C TYR A 45 -5.08 11.83 -15.73
N VAL A 46 -5.33 11.05 -16.78
CA VAL A 46 -4.92 11.43 -18.15
C VAL A 46 -5.70 12.67 -18.62
N MET A 47 -7.00 12.73 -18.37
CA MET A 47 -7.81 13.92 -18.71
C MET A 47 -7.35 15.16 -17.94
N LEU A 48 -7.01 15.02 -16.65
CA LEU A 48 -6.46 16.10 -15.85
C LEU A 48 -5.10 16.58 -16.39
N GLN A 49 -4.23 15.67 -16.82
CA GLN A 49 -2.95 16.04 -17.44
C GLN A 49 -3.17 16.81 -18.76
N ILE A 50 -4.09 16.35 -19.61
CA ILE A 50 -4.43 17.05 -20.86
C ILE A 50 -5.01 18.44 -20.57
N ALA A 51 -5.96 18.53 -19.62
CA ALA A 51 -6.55 19.80 -19.22
C ALA A 51 -5.51 20.76 -18.63
N PHE A 52 -4.58 20.26 -17.81
CA PHE A 52 -3.48 21.05 -17.27
C PHE A 52 -2.62 21.63 -18.39
N ILE A 53 -2.10 20.78 -19.28
CA ILE A 53 -1.24 21.21 -20.39
C ILE A 53 -1.97 22.21 -21.30
N GLY A 54 -3.26 22.00 -21.55
CA GLY A 54 -4.08 22.90 -22.36
C GLY A 54 -4.43 24.23 -21.68
N ALA A 55 -4.47 24.28 -20.35
CA ALA A 55 -4.83 25.48 -19.58
C ALA A 55 -3.63 26.37 -19.25
N VAL A 56 -2.39 25.85 -19.32
CA VAL A 56 -1.18 26.60 -19.00
C VAL A 56 -0.93 27.69 -20.06
N PRO A 57 -0.94 28.99 -19.71
CA PRO A 57 -0.65 30.04 -20.66
C PRO A 57 0.83 30.04 -21.07
N GLU A 58 1.12 30.32 -22.35
CA GLU A 58 2.48 30.32 -22.91
C GLU A 58 3.46 31.22 -22.13
N ALA A 59 2.98 32.34 -21.61
CA ALA A 59 3.77 33.26 -20.79
C ALA A 59 4.32 32.61 -19.51
N HIS A 60 3.59 31.67 -18.91
CA HIS A 60 4.04 30.92 -17.73
C HIS A 60 5.02 29.80 -18.08
N LEU A 61 5.14 29.43 -19.35
CA LEU A 61 6.11 28.45 -19.86
C LEU A 61 7.44 29.08 -20.30
N ALA A 62 7.55 30.41 -20.33
CA ALA A 62 8.79 31.11 -20.69
C ALA A 62 9.98 30.70 -19.80
N GLY A 63 9.70 30.34 -18.54
CA GLY A 63 10.66 29.82 -17.56
C GLY A 63 10.94 28.32 -17.61
N GLY A 64 10.27 27.60 -18.52
CA GLY A 64 10.25 26.15 -18.57
C GLY A 64 9.40 25.48 -17.48
N TRP A 65 9.21 24.16 -17.62
CA TRP A 65 8.37 23.34 -16.74
C TRP A 65 8.80 23.36 -15.27
N LYS A 66 10.10 23.56 -15.01
CA LYS A 66 10.62 23.59 -13.64
C LYS A 66 10.13 24.84 -12.89
N GLN A 67 10.22 26.00 -13.52
CA GLN A 67 9.75 27.26 -12.92
C GLN A 67 8.23 27.26 -12.75
N LEU A 68 7.49 26.66 -13.68
CA LEU A 68 6.06 26.47 -13.55
C LEU A 68 5.70 25.64 -12.32
N ALA A 69 6.40 24.52 -12.10
CA ALA A 69 6.15 23.63 -10.96
C ALA A 69 6.42 24.32 -9.60
N GLU A 70 7.38 25.26 -9.55
CA GLU A 70 7.70 26.03 -8.35
C GLU A 70 6.66 27.14 -8.08
N ASN A 71 6.17 27.80 -9.14
CA ASN A 71 5.23 28.92 -9.03
C ASN A 71 3.79 28.52 -8.69
N VAL A 72 3.40 27.27 -8.99
CA VAL A 72 2.01 26.80 -8.82
C VAL A 72 1.96 25.49 -8.01
N ALA A 73 2.88 25.35 -7.06
CA ALA A 73 3.06 24.13 -6.27
C ALA A 73 1.80 23.72 -5.48
N ASP A 74 1.05 24.70 -4.97
CA ASP A 74 -0.10 24.48 -4.11
C ASP A 74 -1.42 24.60 -4.88
N GLY A 75 -1.83 23.50 -5.54
CA GLY A 75 -3.13 23.42 -6.22
C GLY A 75 -3.14 24.04 -7.62
N PRO A 76 -2.35 23.52 -8.58
CA PRO A 76 -2.20 24.08 -9.92
C PRO A 76 -3.51 24.33 -10.67
N PHE A 77 -4.45 23.39 -10.55
CA PHE A 77 -5.74 23.48 -11.25
C PHE A 77 -6.61 24.63 -10.74
N ALA A 78 -6.65 24.86 -9.43
CA ALA A 78 -7.44 25.93 -8.84
C ALA A 78 -6.83 27.30 -9.16
N ALA A 79 -5.50 27.39 -9.15
CA ALA A 79 -4.77 28.59 -9.56
C ALA A 79 -5.03 28.94 -11.03
N PHE A 80 -4.90 27.97 -11.95
CA PHE A 80 -5.20 28.23 -13.38
C PHE A 80 -6.67 28.52 -13.64
N ALA A 81 -7.60 27.83 -12.98
CA ALA A 81 -9.02 28.17 -13.08
C ALA A 81 -9.28 29.62 -12.66
N THR A 82 -8.61 30.11 -11.62
CA THR A 82 -8.71 31.50 -11.17
C THR A 82 -8.13 32.48 -12.20
N ILE A 83 -6.94 32.20 -12.74
CA ILE A 83 -6.28 33.03 -13.77
C ILE A 83 -7.14 33.12 -15.03
N LEU A 84 -7.80 32.03 -15.42
CA LEU A 84 -8.68 31.96 -16.58
C LEU A 84 -10.08 32.57 -16.34
N GLY A 85 -10.33 33.15 -15.16
CA GLY A 85 -11.61 33.77 -14.80
C GLY A 85 -12.72 32.75 -14.49
N LEU A 86 -12.40 31.47 -14.37
CA LEU A 86 -13.34 30.38 -14.07
C LEU A 86 -13.56 30.24 -12.55
N GLN A 87 -14.04 31.30 -11.91
CA GLN A 87 -14.16 31.38 -10.44
C GLN A 87 -15.04 30.26 -9.85
N GLY A 88 -16.13 29.88 -10.53
CA GLY A 88 -16.98 28.77 -10.11
C GLY A 88 -16.26 27.42 -10.10
N LEU A 89 -15.38 27.18 -11.09
CA LEU A 89 -14.55 25.97 -11.15
C LEU A 89 -13.48 25.99 -10.06
N ALA A 90 -12.82 27.14 -9.83
CA ALA A 90 -11.85 27.29 -8.75
C ALA A 90 -12.49 27.00 -7.37
N ALA A 91 -13.68 27.55 -7.11
CA ALA A 91 -14.43 27.27 -5.88
C ALA A 91 -14.75 25.78 -5.72
N LEU A 92 -15.20 25.12 -6.80
CA LEU A 92 -15.47 23.68 -6.80
C LEU A 92 -14.22 22.87 -6.47
N LEU A 93 -13.07 23.21 -7.06
CA LEU A 93 -11.80 22.53 -6.80
C LEU A 93 -11.32 22.70 -5.34
N TYR A 94 -11.52 23.87 -4.75
CA TYR A 94 -11.20 24.07 -3.32
C TYR A 94 -12.14 23.31 -2.39
N ILE A 95 -13.44 23.23 -2.72
CA ILE A 95 -14.39 22.40 -1.97
C ILE A 95 -13.99 20.92 -2.07
N ASP A 96 -13.68 20.44 -3.27
CA ASP A 96 -13.23 19.06 -3.49
C ASP A 96 -11.93 18.76 -2.73
N ALA A 97 -10.99 19.70 -2.67
CA ALA A 97 -9.76 19.56 -1.89
C ALA A 97 -10.00 19.31 -0.39
N PHE A 98 -11.19 19.65 0.14
CA PHE A 98 -11.62 19.28 1.48
C PHE A 98 -12.44 17.98 1.52
N VAL A 99 -13.41 17.84 0.61
CA VAL A 99 -14.36 16.71 0.60
C VAL A 99 -13.69 15.39 0.22
N SER A 100 -12.81 15.40 -0.77
CA SER A 100 -12.18 14.19 -1.32
C SER A 100 -11.21 13.52 -0.33
N PRO A 101 -10.31 14.24 0.37
CA PRO A 101 -9.51 13.66 1.45
C PRO A 101 -10.36 13.17 2.63
N ALA A 102 -11.46 13.84 2.95
CA ALA A 102 -12.37 13.38 4.00
C ALA A 102 -13.02 12.04 3.66
N GLY A 103 -13.52 11.88 2.42
CA GLY A 103 -14.05 10.60 1.93
C GLY A 103 -12.99 9.49 1.95
N THR A 104 -11.76 9.81 1.53
CA THR A 104 -10.62 8.89 1.58
C THR A 104 -10.31 8.47 3.02
N GLY A 105 -10.28 9.42 3.96
CA GLY A 105 -10.04 9.16 5.38
C GLY A 105 -11.12 8.26 6.01
N LEU A 106 -12.39 8.45 5.65
CA LEU A 106 -13.48 7.58 6.07
C LEU A 106 -13.30 6.14 5.55
N ALA A 107 -12.97 5.98 4.27
CA ALA A 107 -12.74 4.66 3.67
C ALA A 107 -11.59 3.90 4.33
N TYR A 108 -10.43 4.56 4.53
CA TYR A 108 -9.29 3.93 5.21
C TYR A 108 -9.56 3.64 6.68
N THR A 109 -10.29 4.51 7.39
CA THR A 109 -10.65 4.24 8.79
C THR A 109 -11.54 3.00 8.91
N GLY A 110 -12.52 2.85 8.01
CA GLY A 110 -13.37 1.66 7.93
C GLY A 110 -12.57 0.39 7.62
N ALA A 111 -11.71 0.45 6.59
CA ALA A 111 -10.86 -0.67 6.20
C ALA A 111 -9.91 -1.11 7.34
N THR A 112 -9.21 -0.16 7.96
CA THR A 112 -8.30 -0.44 9.10
C THR A 112 -9.04 -1.07 10.28
N ALA A 113 -10.26 -0.62 10.57
CA ALA A 113 -11.06 -1.21 11.64
C ALA A 113 -11.35 -2.70 11.39
N ARG A 114 -11.69 -3.07 10.15
CA ARG A 114 -11.93 -4.46 9.74
C ARG A 114 -10.68 -5.31 9.68
N ILE A 115 -9.56 -4.76 9.22
CA ILE A 115 -8.26 -5.44 9.25
C ILE A 115 -7.87 -5.78 10.69
N ASN A 116 -7.96 -4.82 11.61
CA ASN A 116 -7.63 -5.05 13.03
C ASN A 116 -8.56 -6.08 13.69
N TYR A 117 -9.86 -6.06 13.34
CA TYR A 117 -10.81 -7.06 13.78
C TYR A 117 -10.40 -8.47 13.29
N ALA A 118 -10.10 -8.62 12.00
CA ALA A 118 -9.70 -9.90 11.41
C ALA A 118 -8.37 -10.41 11.99
N LEU A 119 -7.40 -9.53 12.25
CA LEU A 119 -6.17 -9.89 12.95
C LEU A 119 -6.44 -10.42 14.36
N ALA A 120 -7.38 -9.82 15.08
CA ALA A 120 -7.76 -10.27 16.43
C ALA A 120 -8.56 -11.58 16.42
N GLU A 121 -9.42 -11.78 15.41
CA GLU A 121 -10.12 -13.04 15.18
C GLU A 121 -9.13 -14.18 14.88
N ASN A 122 -8.10 -13.90 14.08
CA ASN A 122 -6.99 -14.81 13.83
C ASN A 122 -6.02 -14.96 15.02
N GLY A 123 -6.28 -14.29 16.14
CA GLY A 123 -5.48 -14.38 17.36
C GLY A 123 -4.12 -13.68 17.30
N GLN A 124 -3.87 -12.83 16.29
CA GLN A 124 -2.64 -12.05 16.14
C GLN A 124 -2.66 -10.73 16.93
N LEU A 125 -3.86 -10.20 17.20
CA LEU A 125 -4.07 -9.04 18.07
C LEU A 125 -4.89 -9.41 19.31
N PRO A 126 -4.81 -8.61 20.40
CA PRO A 126 -5.61 -8.83 21.60
C PRO A 126 -7.11 -8.83 21.32
N ARG A 127 -7.86 -9.64 22.07
CA ARG A 127 -9.33 -9.79 21.90
C ARG A 127 -10.13 -8.49 22.02
N ILE A 128 -9.54 -7.42 22.57
CA ILE A 128 -10.18 -6.10 22.68
C ILE A 128 -10.58 -5.53 21.30
N PHE A 129 -9.81 -5.84 20.25
CA PHE A 129 -10.09 -5.41 18.88
C PHE A 129 -11.29 -6.14 18.24
N MET A 130 -11.74 -7.26 18.82
CA MET A 130 -12.99 -7.92 18.42
C MET A 130 -14.25 -7.31 19.04
N ARG A 131 -14.11 -6.36 19.98
CA ARG A 131 -15.28 -5.73 20.62
C ARG A 131 -15.96 -4.77 19.64
N LEU A 132 -17.18 -5.11 19.26
CA LEU A 132 -18.04 -4.31 18.39
C LEU A 132 -18.99 -3.44 19.21
N ASN A 133 -19.31 -2.24 18.71
CA ASN A 133 -20.42 -1.43 19.25
C ASN A 133 -21.77 -1.86 18.67
N LEU A 134 -22.84 -1.15 19.04
CA LEU A 134 -24.20 -1.39 18.52
C LEU A 134 -24.29 -1.33 16.99
N ALA A 135 -23.45 -0.51 16.34
CA ALA A 135 -23.37 -0.38 14.89
C ALA A 135 -22.42 -1.41 14.23
N GLN A 136 -21.98 -2.45 14.96
CA GLN A 136 -21.05 -3.47 14.48
C GLN A 136 -19.66 -2.95 14.07
N VAL A 137 -19.23 -1.84 14.68
CA VAL A 137 -17.94 -1.19 14.41
C VAL A 137 -16.94 -1.46 15.53
N PRO A 138 -15.69 -1.89 15.21
CA PRO A 138 -14.61 -2.06 16.19
C PRO A 138 -14.11 -0.72 16.76
N VAL A 139 -14.67 -0.25 17.88
CA VAL A 139 -14.38 1.10 18.44
C VAL A 139 -12.92 1.24 18.88
N TRP A 140 -12.34 0.20 19.47
CA TRP A 140 -10.93 0.22 19.88
C TRP A 140 -9.98 0.35 18.70
N SER A 141 -10.31 -0.25 17.56
CA SER A 141 -9.55 -0.08 16.33
C SER A 141 -9.57 1.37 15.85
N ILE A 142 -10.73 2.04 15.93
CA ILE A 142 -10.86 3.45 15.54
C ILE A 142 -10.04 4.35 16.47
N LEU A 143 -10.15 4.15 17.80
CA LEU A 143 -9.44 4.97 18.77
C LEU A 143 -7.92 4.82 18.62
N ILE A 144 -7.43 3.59 18.45
CA ILE A 144 -5.99 3.34 18.26
C ILE A 144 -5.52 3.90 16.92
N ASN A 145 -6.32 3.75 15.85
CA ASN A 145 -6.03 4.38 14.56
C ASN A 145 -5.94 5.91 14.68
N PHE A 146 -6.81 6.55 15.47
CA PHE A 146 -6.74 7.98 15.74
C PHE A 146 -5.45 8.37 16.47
N ILE A 147 -5.09 7.66 17.55
CA ILE A 147 -3.87 7.93 18.33
C ILE A 147 -2.62 7.76 17.45
N ILE A 148 -2.53 6.66 16.69
CA ILE A 148 -1.42 6.40 15.78
C ILE A 148 -1.38 7.45 14.67
N GLY A 149 -2.53 7.81 14.10
CA GLY A 149 -2.64 8.85 13.08
C GLY A 149 -2.13 10.21 13.58
N MET A 150 -2.50 10.62 14.80
CA MET A 150 -1.97 11.83 15.43
C MET A 150 -0.46 11.75 15.66
N ALA A 151 0.04 10.61 16.15
CA ALA A 151 1.47 10.40 16.38
C ALA A 151 2.28 10.44 15.07
N MET A 152 1.71 9.96 13.96
CA MET A 152 2.32 10.00 12.64
C MET A 152 2.44 11.41 12.06
N LEU A 153 1.82 12.45 12.65
CA LEU A 153 2.03 13.84 12.25
C LEU A 153 3.31 14.45 12.86
N LEU A 154 3.86 13.86 13.93
CA LEU A 154 5.04 14.39 14.64
C LEU A 154 6.38 14.25 13.89
N PRO A 155 6.71 13.11 13.24
CA PRO A 155 8.04 12.89 12.69
C PRO A 155 8.27 13.46 11.28
N PHE A 156 7.23 13.98 10.62
CA PHE A 156 7.31 14.45 9.24
C PHE A 156 7.13 15.98 9.15
N PRO A 157 8.15 16.74 8.71
CA PRO A 157 8.11 18.20 8.62
C PRO A 157 7.22 18.74 7.49
N GLY A 158 6.71 17.88 6.60
CA GLY A 158 5.83 18.31 5.50
C GLY A 158 5.00 17.19 4.88
N TRP A 159 3.91 17.58 4.22
CA TRP A 159 2.96 16.67 3.55
C TRP A 159 3.64 15.73 2.54
N SER A 160 4.59 16.24 1.75
CA SER A 160 5.28 15.45 0.73
C SER A 160 6.11 14.31 1.31
N GLU A 161 6.77 14.54 2.45
CA GLU A 161 7.53 13.49 3.15
C GLU A 161 6.60 12.45 3.78
N LEU A 162 5.52 12.92 4.42
CA LEU A 162 4.51 12.05 5.01
C LEU A 162 3.89 11.12 3.95
N ILE A 163 3.48 11.66 2.79
CA ILE A 163 2.91 10.85 1.72
C ILE A 163 3.94 9.94 1.06
N GLY A 164 5.18 10.41 0.89
CA GLY A 164 6.27 9.56 0.41
C GLY A 164 6.45 8.32 1.29
N PHE A 165 6.47 8.53 2.60
CA PHE A 165 6.54 7.46 3.60
C PHE A 165 5.32 6.52 3.56
N ILE A 166 4.10 7.07 3.64
CA ILE A 166 2.86 6.27 3.63
C ILE A 166 2.78 5.45 2.35
N SER A 167 3.10 6.04 1.20
CA SER A 167 3.06 5.35 -0.10
C SER A 167 4.07 4.21 -0.16
N SER A 168 5.31 4.44 0.28
CA SER A 168 6.33 3.38 0.31
C SER A 168 5.93 2.23 1.23
N ALA A 169 5.42 2.52 2.43
CA ALA A 169 4.90 1.50 3.36
C ALA A 169 3.71 0.72 2.77
N ALA A 170 2.78 1.45 2.15
CA ALA A 170 1.62 0.88 1.48
C ALA A 170 2.00 -0.07 0.34
N ILE A 171 2.97 0.31 -0.49
CA ILE A 171 3.48 -0.51 -1.60
C ILE A 171 4.27 -1.72 -1.09
N LEU A 172 5.10 -1.54 -0.06
CA LEU A 172 5.80 -2.64 0.60
C LEU A 172 4.80 -3.72 1.07
N SER A 173 3.66 -3.31 1.62
CA SER A 173 2.63 -4.26 2.05
C SER A 173 1.91 -4.97 0.89
N LEU A 174 2.07 -4.52 -0.37
CA LEU A 174 1.59 -5.27 -1.54
C LEU A 174 2.48 -6.46 -1.87
N ALA A 175 3.72 -6.54 -1.36
CA ALA A 175 4.63 -7.67 -1.57
C ALA A 175 4.04 -9.02 -1.13
N PHE A 176 3.18 -9.00 -0.10
CA PHE A 176 2.53 -10.19 0.44
C PHE A 176 1.53 -10.82 -0.55
N GLY A 177 0.87 -10.02 -1.39
CA GLY A 177 -0.15 -10.50 -2.33
C GLY A 177 0.40 -11.51 -3.35
N PRO A 178 1.45 -11.16 -4.11
CA PRO A 178 2.11 -12.07 -5.05
C PRO A 178 2.58 -13.38 -4.43
N VAL A 179 3.20 -13.31 -3.25
CA VAL A 179 3.72 -14.48 -2.51
C VAL A 179 2.57 -15.39 -2.09
N SER A 180 1.54 -14.83 -1.46
CA SER A 180 0.35 -15.58 -1.02
C SER A 180 -0.37 -16.24 -2.20
N LEU A 181 -0.52 -15.55 -3.33
CA LEU A 181 -1.17 -16.11 -4.51
C LEU A 181 -0.45 -17.36 -5.03
N VAL A 182 0.88 -17.32 -5.12
CA VAL A 182 1.65 -18.46 -5.64
C VAL A 182 1.74 -19.58 -4.60
N ALA A 183 1.94 -19.25 -3.32
CA ALA A 183 1.94 -20.24 -2.24
C ALA A 183 0.61 -21.03 -2.20
N LEU A 184 -0.53 -20.33 -2.19
CA LEU A 184 -1.86 -20.97 -2.19
C LEU A 184 -2.13 -21.76 -3.47
N ARG A 185 -1.55 -21.37 -4.61
CA ARG A 185 -1.65 -22.14 -5.86
C ARG A 185 -0.99 -23.51 -5.76
N HIS A 186 0.12 -23.59 -5.04
CA HIS A 186 0.84 -24.83 -4.79
C HIS A 186 0.19 -25.67 -3.69
N GLN A 187 -0.22 -25.04 -2.59
CA GLN A 187 -0.79 -25.74 -1.42
C GLN A 187 -2.22 -26.24 -1.66
N LEU A 188 -3.00 -25.53 -2.50
CA LEU A 188 -4.42 -25.81 -2.73
C LEU A 188 -4.76 -25.87 -4.23
N PRO A 189 -4.17 -26.80 -5.00
CA PRO A 189 -4.31 -26.84 -6.45
C PRO A 189 -5.75 -27.14 -6.91
N ALA A 190 -6.48 -27.94 -6.14
CA ALA A 190 -7.84 -28.40 -6.44
C ALA A 190 -8.95 -27.51 -5.87
N HIS A 191 -8.61 -26.47 -5.09
CA HIS A 191 -9.62 -25.61 -4.48
C HIS A 191 -10.38 -24.80 -5.54
N ALA A 192 -11.69 -24.69 -5.39
CA ALA A 192 -12.54 -23.95 -6.32
C ALA A 192 -12.16 -22.46 -6.31
N ARG A 193 -11.92 -21.88 -7.49
CA ARG A 193 -11.51 -20.48 -7.64
C ARG A 193 -12.49 -19.77 -8.57
N PRO A 194 -13.45 -18.99 -8.02
CA PRO A 194 -14.40 -18.24 -8.83
C PRO A 194 -13.74 -17.29 -9.83
N PHE A 195 -12.62 -16.70 -9.42
CA PHE A 195 -11.73 -15.91 -10.28
C PHE A 195 -10.35 -16.56 -10.37
N ARG A 196 -9.88 -16.83 -11.59
CA ARG A 196 -8.56 -17.43 -11.84
C ARG A 196 -7.74 -16.54 -12.78
N LEU A 197 -6.74 -15.87 -12.21
CA LEU A 197 -5.80 -15.04 -12.97
C LEU A 197 -4.90 -15.91 -13.87
N LYS A 198 -5.08 -15.81 -15.19
CA LYS A 198 -4.20 -16.45 -16.18
C LYS A 198 -2.78 -15.89 -16.06
N GLY A 199 -1.77 -16.75 -16.14
CA GLY A 199 -0.37 -16.32 -15.97
C GLY A 199 0.01 -15.86 -14.56
N GLY A 200 -0.81 -16.13 -13.54
CA GLY A 200 -0.64 -15.55 -12.21
C GLY A 200 0.73 -15.77 -11.52
N VAL A 201 1.50 -16.82 -11.86
CA VAL A 201 2.87 -16.97 -11.32
C VAL A 201 3.82 -15.91 -11.90
N ALA A 202 3.79 -15.73 -13.23
CA ALA A 202 4.60 -14.72 -13.89
C ALA A 202 4.16 -13.31 -13.49
N LEU A 203 2.86 -13.04 -13.42
CA LEU A 203 2.32 -11.76 -12.96
C LEU A 203 2.69 -11.47 -11.50
N SER A 204 2.69 -12.49 -10.62
CA SER A 204 3.17 -12.34 -9.24
C SER A 204 4.66 -11.97 -9.20
N ALA A 205 5.50 -12.65 -9.98
CA ALA A 205 6.93 -12.35 -10.04
C ALA A 205 7.18 -10.91 -10.52
N VAL A 206 6.51 -10.49 -11.60
CA VAL A 206 6.59 -9.11 -12.11
C VAL A 206 6.07 -8.11 -11.08
N GLY A 207 4.92 -8.38 -10.46
CA GLY A 207 4.34 -7.52 -9.43
C GLY A 207 5.27 -7.35 -8.22
N PHE A 208 5.91 -8.43 -7.77
CA PHE A 208 6.86 -8.39 -6.66
C PHE A 208 8.11 -7.56 -7.00
N VAL A 209 8.64 -7.70 -8.23
CA VAL A 209 9.74 -6.85 -8.72
C VAL A 209 9.34 -5.39 -8.76
N LEU A 210 8.13 -5.08 -9.27
CA LEU A 210 7.62 -3.71 -9.32
C LEU A 210 7.48 -3.10 -7.92
N VAL A 211 7.05 -3.88 -6.92
CA VAL A 211 7.06 -3.43 -5.51
C VAL A 211 8.49 -3.05 -5.09
N GLY A 212 9.47 -3.91 -5.35
CA GLY A 212 10.88 -3.62 -5.04
C GLY A 212 11.40 -2.35 -5.73
N CYS A 213 11.09 -2.17 -7.01
CA CYS A 213 11.49 -0.97 -7.76
C CYS A 213 10.87 0.31 -7.20
N VAL A 214 9.57 0.29 -6.89
CA VAL A 214 8.89 1.50 -6.41
C VAL A 214 9.33 1.86 -4.98
N VAL A 215 9.55 0.86 -4.12
CA VAL A 215 10.17 1.09 -2.80
C VAL A 215 11.56 1.68 -3.00
N TYR A 216 12.41 1.11 -3.85
CA TYR A 216 13.74 1.65 -4.13
C TYR A 216 13.72 3.11 -4.62
N TRP A 217 12.79 3.47 -5.51
CA TRP A 217 12.64 4.85 -6.01
C TRP A 217 12.16 5.86 -4.95
N ALA A 218 11.53 5.41 -3.87
CA ALA A 218 11.20 6.29 -2.74
C ALA A 218 12.45 6.84 -2.04
N GLY A 219 13.61 6.20 -2.25
CA GLY A 219 14.91 6.64 -1.79
C GLY A 219 15.23 6.20 -0.36
N TRP A 220 16.53 6.18 -0.04
CA TRP A 220 17.04 5.78 1.27
C TRP A 220 16.38 6.53 2.43
N ASP A 221 16.30 7.87 2.37
CA ASP A 221 15.73 8.73 3.42
C ASP A 221 14.29 8.36 3.82
N THR A 222 13.50 7.86 2.85
CA THR A 222 12.15 7.36 3.08
C THR A 222 12.18 5.92 3.57
N ASN A 223 12.98 5.09 2.90
CA ASN A 223 12.99 3.65 3.07
C ASN A 223 13.50 3.22 4.44
N TRP A 224 14.56 3.83 4.98
CA TRP A 224 15.05 3.47 6.31
C TRP A 224 13.98 3.70 7.38
N LYS A 225 13.17 4.76 7.26
CA LYS A 225 12.05 5.05 8.17
C LYS A 225 10.98 3.95 8.05
N VAL A 226 10.63 3.56 6.82
CA VAL A 226 9.60 2.53 6.57
C VAL A 226 10.06 1.17 7.10
N PHE A 227 11.32 0.80 6.86
CA PHE A 227 11.88 -0.47 7.35
C PHE A 227 12.03 -0.47 8.87
N ALA A 228 12.45 0.65 9.48
CA ALA A 228 12.47 0.79 10.93
C ALA A 228 11.07 0.61 11.54
N LEU A 229 10.04 1.22 10.94
CA LEU A 229 8.65 1.03 11.39
C LEU A 229 8.21 -0.43 11.24
N ALA A 230 8.55 -1.09 10.13
CA ALA A 230 8.21 -2.49 9.92
C ALA A 230 8.88 -3.41 10.96
N ILE A 231 10.15 -3.15 11.30
CA ILE A 231 10.90 -3.88 12.33
C ILE A 231 10.29 -3.64 13.71
N VAL A 232 10.00 -2.39 14.07
CA VAL A 232 9.37 -2.04 15.35
C VAL A 232 7.97 -2.66 15.45
N GLY A 233 7.17 -2.60 14.38
CA GLY A 233 5.84 -3.19 14.31
C GLY A 233 5.86 -4.72 14.43
N GLY A 234 6.76 -5.39 13.70
CA GLY A 234 6.94 -6.84 13.83
C GLY A 234 7.43 -7.25 15.21
N GLY A 235 8.37 -6.51 15.79
CA GLY A 235 8.83 -6.71 17.17
C GLY A 235 7.71 -6.53 18.20
N ALA A 236 6.85 -5.52 18.03
CA ALA A 236 5.70 -5.30 18.88
C ALA A 236 4.69 -6.46 18.80
N LEU A 237 4.42 -6.99 17.60
CA LEU A 237 3.56 -8.17 17.44
C LEU A 237 4.15 -9.42 18.11
N ILE A 238 5.45 -9.63 17.99
CA ILE A 238 6.15 -10.73 18.66
C ILE A 238 6.08 -10.56 20.19
N ALA A 239 6.28 -9.35 20.70
CA ALA A 239 6.17 -9.04 22.12
C ALA A 239 4.75 -9.29 22.65
N LEU A 240 3.72 -8.87 21.90
CA LEU A 240 2.32 -9.14 22.23
C LEU A 240 2.00 -10.64 22.32
N HIS A 241 2.63 -11.46 21.47
CA HIS A 241 2.53 -12.92 21.54
C HIS A 241 3.16 -13.48 22.83
N TYR A 242 4.40 -13.07 23.15
CA TYR A 242 5.08 -13.55 24.36
C TYR A 242 4.44 -13.04 25.66
N TRP A 243 3.82 -11.86 25.65
CA TRP A 243 3.02 -11.35 26.77
C TRP A 243 1.62 -11.99 26.88
N GLY A 244 1.33 -13.04 26.10
CA GLY A 244 0.10 -13.83 26.20
C GLY A 244 -1.14 -13.11 25.68
N SER A 245 -0.97 -11.98 24.99
CA SER A 245 -2.09 -11.20 24.43
C SER A 245 -2.50 -11.67 23.03
N ALA A 246 -1.60 -12.34 22.30
CA ALA A 246 -1.89 -12.97 21.01
C ALA A 246 -1.76 -14.51 21.11
N ALA A 247 -2.78 -15.22 20.64
CA ALA A 247 -2.88 -16.68 20.75
C ALA A 247 -2.38 -17.43 19.49
N ALA A 248 -2.17 -16.72 18.38
CA ALA A 248 -1.72 -17.32 17.12
C ALA A 248 -0.26 -17.78 17.22
N LYS A 249 0.06 -18.94 16.63
CA LYS A 249 1.44 -19.44 16.55
C LYS A 249 2.25 -18.54 15.60
N LEU A 250 3.48 -18.23 15.97
CA LEU A 250 4.37 -17.40 15.15
C LEU A 250 5.19 -18.27 14.18
N ASP A 251 4.95 -18.10 12.89
CA ASP A 251 5.69 -18.75 11.81
C ASP A 251 6.95 -17.94 11.44
N LEU A 252 7.86 -17.81 12.40
CA LEU A 252 9.06 -16.95 12.27
C LEU A 252 9.94 -17.34 11.08
N ARG A 253 10.08 -18.64 10.81
CA ARG A 253 10.85 -19.14 9.67
C ARG A 253 10.26 -18.65 8.35
N GLN A 254 8.95 -18.82 8.17
CA GLN A 254 8.22 -18.42 6.98
C GLN A 254 8.13 -16.90 6.84
N SER A 255 8.40 -16.14 7.90
CA SER A 255 8.56 -14.68 7.83
C SER A 255 9.93 -14.20 7.35
N LEU A 256 10.94 -15.08 7.28
CA LEU A 256 12.33 -14.71 6.95
C LEU A 256 12.48 -14.00 5.61
N TRP A 257 11.66 -14.36 4.61
CA TRP A 257 11.73 -13.70 3.30
C TRP A 257 11.40 -12.22 3.40
N PHE A 258 10.52 -11.81 4.31
CA PHE A 258 10.12 -10.42 4.48
C PHE A 258 11.25 -9.61 5.11
N TRP A 259 11.89 -10.15 6.14
CA TRP A 259 13.07 -9.56 6.77
C TRP A 259 14.23 -9.43 5.78
N LEU A 260 14.50 -10.51 5.04
CA LEU A 260 15.47 -10.49 3.95
C LEU A 260 15.13 -9.41 2.91
N PHE A 261 13.85 -9.28 2.53
CA PHE A 261 13.42 -8.28 1.56
C PHE A 261 13.70 -6.86 2.02
N ILE A 262 13.30 -6.50 3.25
CA ILE A 262 13.47 -5.14 3.76
C ILE A 262 14.94 -4.82 4.02
N ASP A 263 15.72 -5.75 4.57
CA ASP A 263 17.14 -5.52 4.87
C ASP A 263 17.95 -5.42 3.58
N GLY A 264 17.68 -6.30 2.62
CA GLY A 264 18.34 -6.27 1.32
C GLY A 264 17.95 -5.05 0.49
N LEU A 265 16.67 -4.66 0.46
CA LEU A 265 16.25 -3.39 -0.16
C LEU A 265 16.81 -2.18 0.59
N GLY A 266 16.98 -2.26 1.90
CA GLY A 266 17.68 -1.26 2.73
C GLY A 266 19.11 -1.07 2.27
N ALA A 267 19.88 -2.15 2.17
CA ALA A 267 21.25 -2.13 1.69
C ALA A 267 21.34 -1.60 0.24
N ILE A 268 20.46 -2.06 -0.65
CA ILE A 268 20.43 -1.59 -2.05
C ILE A 268 20.04 -0.10 -2.11
N SER A 269 19.09 0.36 -1.29
CA SER A 269 18.70 1.77 -1.23
C SER A 269 19.83 2.64 -0.70
N PHE A 270 20.53 2.18 0.34
CA PHE A 270 21.68 2.89 0.92
C PHE A 270 22.84 3.02 -0.06
N LEU A 271 23.13 1.98 -0.84
CA LEU A 271 24.17 1.99 -1.88
C LEU A 271 23.70 2.64 -3.21
N GLY A 272 22.41 2.86 -3.33
CA GLY A 272 21.74 3.27 -4.56
C GLY A 272 21.81 4.75 -4.85
N ASN A 273 21.14 5.13 -5.94
CA ASN A 273 21.17 6.47 -6.51
C ASN A 273 20.02 7.38 -6.05
N TYR A 274 19.09 6.86 -5.23
CA TYR A 274 17.84 7.55 -4.91
C TYR A 274 17.80 7.98 -3.44
N GLY A 275 17.43 9.24 -3.21
CA GLY A 275 17.09 9.86 -1.92
C GLY A 275 18.06 9.56 -0.77
N GLY A 276 19.22 10.24 -0.73
CA GLY A 276 20.18 10.11 0.36
C GLY A 276 21.10 8.88 0.29
N GLY A 277 20.99 8.05 -0.76
CA GLY A 277 21.91 6.94 -1.02
C GLY A 277 23.31 7.39 -1.47
N LEU A 278 24.29 6.51 -1.30
CA LEU A 278 25.72 6.77 -1.58
C LEU A 278 26.06 6.86 -3.08
N GLY A 279 25.19 6.39 -3.98
CA GLY A 279 25.42 6.42 -5.42
C GLY A 279 26.54 5.51 -5.92
N VAL A 280 26.82 4.42 -5.18
CA VAL A 280 27.88 3.45 -5.53
C VAL A 280 27.46 2.55 -6.69
N ILE A 281 26.16 2.23 -6.77
CA ILE A 281 25.64 1.37 -7.83
C ILE A 281 25.51 2.19 -9.13
N PRO A 282 26.10 1.74 -10.26
CA PRO A 282 25.97 2.45 -11.53
C PRO A 282 24.51 2.67 -11.91
N LYS A 283 24.21 3.87 -12.42
CA LYS A 283 22.89 4.23 -12.91
C LYS A 283 22.42 3.20 -13.97
N TYR A 284 21.15 2.79 -13.90
CA TYR A 284 20.52 1.75 -14.73
C TYR A 284 20.88 0.31 -14.38
N VAL A 285 22.04 0.05 -13.76
CA VAL A 285 22.39 -1.27 -13.21
C VAL A 285 21.63 -1.52 -11.90
N ASP A 286 21.34 -0.46 -11.15
CA ASP A 286 20.54 -0.52 -9.94
C ASP A 286 19.17 -1.18 -10.12
N LEU A 287 18.47 -0.91 -11.22
CA LEU A 287 17.20 -1.56 -11.52
C LEU A 287 17.35 -3.07 -11.75
N LEU A 288 18.45 -3.51 -12.37
CA LEU A 288 18.74 -4.94 -12.56
C LEU A 288 19.08 -5.60 -11.22
N VAL A 289 19.81 -4.91 -10.35
CA VAL A 289 20.12 -5.38 -8.99
C VAL A 289 18.85 -5.53 -8.17
N VAL A 290 17.98 -4.51 -8.14
CA VAL A 290 16.69 -4.55 -7.44
C VAL A 290 15.81 -5.66 -8.01
N GLY A 291 15.72 -5.77 -9.34
CA GLY A 291 14.91 -6.79 -10.00
C GLY A 291 15.40 -8.20 -9.71
N GLY A 292 16.70 -8.46 -9.85
CA GLY A 292 17.31 -9.75 -9.56
C GLY A 292 17.16 -10.15 -8.09
N PHE A 293 17.41 -9.21 -7.17
CA PHE A 293 17.22 -9.40 -5.74
C PHE A 293 15.75 -9.71 -5.40
N SER A 294 14.82 -8.93 -5.95
CA SER A 294 13.38 -9.12 -5.72
C SER A 294 12.89 -10.47 -6.24
N LEU A 295 13.38 -10.92 -7.40
CA LEU A 295 13.07 -12.26 -7.92
C LEU A 295 13.64 -13.37 -7.03
N PHE A 296 14.86 -13.20 -6.54
CA PHE A 296 15.47 -14.16 -5.61
C PHE A 296 14.66 -14.28 -4.32
N VAL A 297 14.28 -13.14 -3.71
CA VAL A 297 13.46 -13.13 -2.51
C VAL A 297 12.07 -13.72 -2.78
N PHE A 298 11.45 -13.39 -3.91
CA PHE A 298 10.16 -13.97 -4.30
C PHE A 298 10.23 -15.49 -4.43
N TRP A 299 11.27 -16.00 -5.11
CA TRP A 299 11.51 -17.44 -5.22
C TRP A 299 11.73 -18.08 -3.84
N PHE A 300 12.52 -17.44 -2.98
CA PHE A 300 12.77 -17.90 -1.60
C PHE A 300 11.47 -17.95 -0.78
N ALA A 301 10.65 -16.90 -0.85
CA ALA A 301 9.36 -16.81 -0.17
C ALA A 301 8.38 -17.92 -0.58
N VAL A 302 8.29 -18.19 -1.89
CA VAL A 302 7.41 -19.26 -2.41
C VAL A 302 7.92 -20.65 -2.03
N ARG A 303 9.25 -20.81 -1.93
CA ARG A 303 9.89 -22.07 -1.54
C ARG A 303 9.72 -22.37 -0.05
N ASP A 304 9.86 -21.37 0.82
CA ASP A 304 9.74 -21.51 2.28
C ASP A 304 8.30 -21.27 2.77
N ARG A 305 7.31 -21.51 1.91
CA ARG A 305 5.89 -21.46 2.28
C ARG A 305 5.54 -22.49 3.36
N LEU A 306 4.43 -22.25 4.07
CA LEU A 306 3.89 -23.20 5.06
C LEU A 306 3.69 -24.61 4.47
N PRO A 307 3.87 -25.68 5.25
CA PRO A 307 3.55 -27.04 4.82
C PRO A 307 2.08 -27.17 4.40
N ASP A 308 1.82 -27.99 3.37
CA ASP A 308 0.48 -28.19 2.82
C ASP A 308 -0.52 -28.69 3.88
N ALA A 309 -0.08 -29.59 4.77
CA ALA A 309 -0.92 -30.15 5.84
C ALA A 309 -1.35 -29.09 6.86
N GLU A 310 -0.45 -28.19 7.24
CA GLU A 310 -0.73 -27.10 8.20
C GLU A 310 -1.65 -26.06 7.57
N THR A 311 -1.42 -25.72 6.30
CA THR A 311 -2.29 -24.83 5.53
C THR A 311 -3.72 -25.37 5.45
N GLN A 312 -3.89 -26.67 5.19
CA GLN A 312 -5.21 -27.30 5.16
C GLN A 312 -5.88 -27.35 6.54
N ALA A 313 -5.11 -27.54 7.62
CA ALA A 313 -5.63 -27.50 8.98
C ALA A 313 -6.17 -26.11 9.35
N LEU A 314 -5.44 -25.05 9.00
CA LEU A 314 -5.88 -23.67 9.21
C LEU A 314 -7.20 -23.38 8.47
N LEU A 315 -7.32 -23.80 7.21
CA LEU A 315 -8.55 -23.62 6.44
C LEU A 315 -9.74 -24.36 7.04
N ARG A 316 -9.54 -25.58 7.52
CA ARG A 316 -10.59 -26.33 8.21
C ARG A 316 -11.05 -25.60 9.48
N SER A 317 -10.12 -25.06 10.26
CA SER A 317 -10.47 -24.30 11.49
C SER A 317 -11.19 -22.97 11.23
N ALA A 318 -11.02 -22.42 10.02
CA ALA A 318 -11.65 -21.18 9.60
C ALA A 318 -13.01 -21.39 8.89
N ASP A 319 -13.38 -22.63 8.54
CA ASP A 319 -14.63 -22.92 7.86
C ASP A 319 -15.81 -22.74 8.84
N PRO A 320 -16.73 -21.77 8.59
CA PRO A 320 -17.89 -21.57 9.45
C PRO A 320 -18.83 -22.78 9.51
N MET A 321 -18.72 -23.75 8.59
CA MET A 321 -19.48 -25.01 8.63
C MET A 321 -18.94 -26.02 9.66
N THR A 322 -17.78 -25.75 10.27
CA THR A 322 -17.17 -26.60 11.31
C THR A 322 -17.21 -25.99 12.72
N LYS A 323 -17.72 -24.76 12.87
CA LYS A 323 -18.04 -24.12 14.17
C LYS A 323 -19.53 -24.21 14.44
#